data_AF-A0A931TM19-F1
#
_entry.id   AF-A0A931TM19-F1
#
_cell.length_a   1.000
_cell.length_b   1.000
_cell.length_c   1.000
_cell.angle_alpha   90.00
_cell.angle_beta   90.00
_cell.angle_gamma   90.00
#
_symmetry.space_group_name_H-M   'P 1'
#
loop_
_entity.id
_entity.type
_entity.pdbx_description
1 polymer ?
#
loop_
_entity_poly.entity_id
_entity_poly.type
_entity_poly.pdbx_seq_one_letter_code
_entity_poly.pdbx_strand_id
1 'polypeptide(L)'
;MSRHRSVRRVWFAAALLFLSARLAAQMTFRAESLAFSGPQTVASIDVDELHGEPSRLAWSPDGTQFYVQTLEGGFGRPNAILRHYVFTADRGKRRDLQAEPDWAAEYWKTKSGRTSPDREAPLRIELKSESRRERTTSLPMGGDLARGGINPGMSENDQLSVVGAQVVGVHSMLLHGQTIGQFENTVIVPGLTYGWAPEGTRLIAYAAQKTGHLTVMDATGGRKEVPGSGHAVLPAWSQDLGHIAWLQREGRSRYSLRVSRVRLVN
;
A
#
# COMPACT_ATOMS: atom_id res chain seq x y z
N MET A 1 34.70 69.33 42.98
CA MET A 1 33.47 69.01 42.21
C MET A 1 33.77 67.74 41.43
N SER A 2 33.20 66.60 41.85
CA SER A 2 32.09 65.92 41.15
C SER A 2 32.48 65.39 39.76
N ARG A 3 32.31 64.15 39.32
CA ARG A 3 31.81 62.84 39.81
C ARG A 3 32.19 61.87 38.68
N HIS A 4 32.83 60.73 38.94
CA HIS A 4 32.18 59.41 38.87
C HIS A 4 31.42 59.09 37.56
N ARG A 5 31.93 58.18 36.71
CA ARG A 5 31.55 56.75 36.72
C ARG A 5 32.25 55.93 35.61
N SER A 6 32.85 54.84 36.06
CA SER A 6 33.25 53.67 35.29
C SER A 6 32.04 53.01 34.63
N VAL A 7 32.16 52.65 33.35
CA VAL A 7 31.39 51.55 32.76
C VAL A 7 32.38 50.53 32.20
N ARG A 8 32.64 49.54 33.06
CA ARG A 8 33.26 48.26 32.76
C ARG A 8 32.31 47.40 31.91
N ARG A 9 32.91 46.55 31.07
CA ARG A 9 32.51 45.15 30.79
C ARG A 9 31.07 44.94 30.28
N VAL A 10 30.91 44.67 28.98
CA VAL A 10 30.17 43.48 28.45
C VAL A 10 30.53 43.35 26.95
N TRP A 11 31.70 42.81 26.63
CA TRP A 11 32.01 42.29 25.30
C TRP A 11 32.69 40.95 25.56
N PHE A 12 31.96 39.84 25.50
CA PHE A 12 32.40 38.43 25.47
C PHE A 12 31.28 37.53 26.03
N ALA A 13 30.10 37.54 25.40
CA ALA A 13 29.04 36.55 25.65
C ALA A 13 28.14 36.33 24.42
N ALA A 14 28.69 36.46 23.21
CA ALA A 14 27.92 36.35 21.96
C ALA A 14 28.37 35.17 21.06
N ALA A 15 29.09 34.18 21.59
CA ALA A 15 29.63 33.06 20.81
C ALA A 15 29.18 31.66 21.28
N LEU A 16 28.19 31.56 22.18
CA LEU A 16 27.80 30.28 22.80
C LEU A 16 26.28 30.03 22.86
N LEU A 17 25.49 30.71 22.03
CA LEU A 17 24.03 30.55 21.94
C LEU A 17 23.52 30.08 20.56
N PHE A 18 24.40 29.55 19.69
CA PHE A 18 24.00 28.97 18.40
C PHE A 18 24.43 27.52 18.23
N LEU A 19 24.69 26.80 19.33
CA LEU A 19 24.88 25.34 19.32
C LEU A 19 23.70 24.58 19.95
N SER A 20 22.48 25.10 19.75
CA SER A 20 21.25 24.32 19.85
C SER A 20 20.77 23.94 18.43
N ALA A 21 21.71 23.75 17.51
CA ALA A 21 21.44 23.18 16.19
C ALA A 21 21.12 21.70 16.38
N ARG A 22 19.84 21.44 16.70
CA ARG A 22 19.07 20.27 16.27
C ARG A 22 19.88 19.01 16.03
N LEU A 23 20.42 18.42 17.10
CA LEU A 23 20.40 16.97 17.24
C LEU A 23 18.95 16.55 17.50
N ALA A 24 18.06 16.84 16.54
CA ALA A 24 16.93 15.97 16.33
C ALA A 24 17.59 14.69 15.82
N ALA A 25 18.02 13.83 16.73
CA ALA A 25 18.25 12.44 16.42
C ALA A 25 16.96 12.00 15.75
N GLN A 26 16.94 11.96 14.42
CA GLN A 26 15.85 11.40 13.67
C GLN A 26 15.76 9.97 14.17
N MET A 27 14.77 9.71 15.03
CA MET A 27 14.51 8.36 15.49
C MET A 27 14.19 7.59 14.22
N THR A 28 15.18 6.83 13.75
CA THR A 28 14.98 5.97 12.59
C THR A 28 14.05 4.89 13.08
N PHE A 29 12.78 4.97 12.68
CA PHE A 29 11.80 3.97 13.04
C PHE A 29 12.28 2.64 12.45
N ARG A 30 12.48 1.66 13.33
CA ARG A 30 12.84 0.30 12.96
C ARG A 30 11.59 -0.54 12.91
N ALA A 31 11.43 -1.33 11.85
CA ALA A 31 10.26 -2.19 11.74
C ALA A 31 10.15 -3.14 12.94
N GLU A 32 11.28 -3.68 13.45
CA GLU A 32 11.29 -4.55 14.63
C GLU A 32 10.76 -3.88 15.90
N SER A 33 10.92 -2.55 16.04
CA SER A 33 10.47 -1.77 17.20
C SER A 33 8.97 -1.48 17.22
N LEU A 34 8.21 -1.91 16.21
CA LEU A 34 6.76 -1.72 16.15
C LEU A 34 6.02 -2.90 16.79
N ALA A 35 5.25 -2.69 17.85
CA ALA A 35 4.25 -3.64 18.33
C ALA A 35 2.91 -3.37 17.67
N PHE A 36 2.25 -4.45 17.22
CA PHE A 36 0.92 -4.42 16.64
C PHE A 36 -0.07 -5.12 17.57
N SER A 37 -1.25 -4.53 17.76
CA SER A 37 -2.37 -5.26 18.38
C SER A 37 -2.97 -6.27 17.40
N GLY A 38 -3.79 -7.19 17.91
CA GLY A 38 -4.66 -7.98 17.05
C GLY A 38 -5.55 -7.08 16.18
N PRO A 39 -5.86 -7.49 14.94
CA PRO A 39 -6.69 -6.73 14.03
C PRO A 39 -8.14 -6.66 14.50
N GLN A 40 -8.73 -5.48 14.46
CA GLN A 40 -10.15 -5.24 14.70
C GLN A 40 -10.86 -5.00 13.36
N THR A 41 -12.03 -5.60 13.17
CA THR A 41 -12.90 -5.28 12.02
C THR A 41 -13.69 -4.03 12.33
N VAL A 42 -13.53 -3.01 11.51
CA VAL A 42 -14.30 -1.76 11.59
C VAL A 42 -15.57 -1.87 10.76
N ALA A 43 -15.46 -2.36 9.53
CA ALA A 43 -16.59 -2.48 8.60
C ALA A 43 -16.44 -3.72 7.71
N SER A 44 -17.58 -4.24 7.24
CA SER A 44 -17.63 -5.18 6.11
C SER A 44 -18.03 -4.40 4.86
N ILE A 45 -17.35 -4.66 3.75
CA ILE A 45 -17.56 -4.04 2.45
C ILE A 45 -17.96 -5.14 1.48
N ASP A 46 -19.16 -5.04 0.96
CA ASP A 46 -19.65 -5.91 -0.11
C ASP A 46 -19.55 -5.17 -1.45
N VAL A 47 -18.85 -5.77 -2.41
CA VAL A 47 -18.58 -5.20 -3.74
C VAL A 47 -19.87 -5.03 -4.54
N ASP A 48 -20.84 -5.91 -4.32
CA ASP A 48 -22.12 -5.86 -5.03
C ASP A 48 -22.98 -4.70 -4.50
N GLU A 49 -22.88 -4.40 -3.19
CA GLU A 49 -23.58 -3.28 -2.56
C GLU A 49 -22.90 -1.92 -2.86
N LEU A 50 -21.56 -1.89 -2.88
CA LEU A 50 -20.80 -0.66 -3.17
C LEU A 50 -20.50 -0.46 -4.66
N HIS A 51 -21.04 -1.33 -5.53
CA HIS A 51 -20.91 -1.25 -6.98
C HIS A 51 -19.46 -1.04 -7.46
N GLY A 52 -18.59 -2.01 -7.19
CA GLY A 52 -17.23 -2.02 -7.74
C GLY A 52 -16.15 -2.40 -6.73
N GLU A 53 -14.93 -2.60 -7.24
CA GLU A 53 -13.80 -3.03 -6.41
C GLU A 53 -13.20 -1.84 -5.66
N PRO A 54 -12.81 -2.00 -4.37
CA PRO A 54 -12.08 -0.95 -3.66
C PRO A 54 -10.79 -0.57 -4.38
N SER A 55 -10.61 0.73 -4.59
CA SER A 55 -9.48 1.31 -5.34
C SER A 55 -8.65 2.30 -4.53
N ARG A 56 -9.23 2.92 -3.48
CA ARG A 56 -8.52 3.80 -2.54
C ARG A 56 -8.99 3.56 -1.11
N LEU A 57 -8.07 3.73 -0.16
CA LEU A 57 -8.33 3.80 1.28
C LEU A 57 -7.50 4.93 1.88
N ALA A 58 -8.15 5.86 2.56
CA ALA A 58 -7.51 6.98 3.23
C ALA A 58 -8.04 7.18 4.65
N TRP A 59 -7.16 7.64 5.56
CA TRP A 59 -7.57 8.11 6.87
C TRP A 59 -7.92 9.60 6.79
N SER A 60 -8.98 9.98 7.50
CA SER A 60 -9.24 11.38 7.82
C SER A 60 -8.12 11.95 8.71
N PRO A 61 -7.87 13.27 8.64
CA PRO A 61 -6.82 13.92 9.43
C PRO A 61 -6.99 13.75 10.95
N ASP A 62 -8.23 13.67 11.43
CA ASP A 62 -8.57 13.51 12.84
C ASP A 62 -8.60 12.04 13.30
N GLY A 63 -8.42 11.09 12.38
CA GLY A 63 -8.45 9.66 12.70
C GLY A 63 -9.84 9.14 13.05
N THR A 64 -10.92 9.85 12.73
CA THR A 64 -12.29 9.42 13.11
C THR A 64 -13.03 8.71 11.97
N GLN A 65 -12.52 8.83 10.74
CA GLN A 65 -13.15 8.37 9.51
C GLN A 65 -12.15 7.73 8.56
N PHE A 66 -12.66 6.78 7.77
CA PHE A 66 -12.01 6.19 6.62
C PHE A 66 -12.74 6.59 5.35
N TYR A 67 -12.00 7.11 4.37
CA TYR A 67 -12.51 7.23 3.01
C TYR A 67 -12.20 5.96 2.23
N VAL A 68 -13.20 5.44 1.53
CA VAL A 68 -13.08 4.31 0.60
C VAL A 68 -13.64 4.74 -0.75
N GLN A 69 -12.85 4.54 -1.79
CA GLN A 69 -13.31 4.70 -3.18
C GLN A 69 -13.49 3.32 -3.80
N THR A 70 -14.61 3.07 -4.46
CA THR A 70 -14.78 1.90 -5.34
C THR A 70 -14.73 2.30 -6.80
N LEU A 71 -14.40 1.33 -7.65
CA LEU A 71 -14.30 1.48 -9.09
C LEU A 71 -15.13 0.41 -9.80
N GLU A 72 -16.13 0.85 -10.55
CA GLU A 72 -16.93 0.03 -11.44
C GLU A 72 -16.28 -0.03 -12.83
N GLY A 73 -16.24 -1.20 -13.46
CA GLY A 73 -15.66 -1.36 -14.81
C GLY A 73 -14.15 -1.66 -14.88
N GLY A 74 -13.44 -1.69 -13.75
CA GLY A 74 -12.02 -2.08 -13.67
C GLY A 74 -11.03 -0.99 -14.10
N PHE A 75 -9.78 -1.13 -13.66
CA PHE A 75 -8.74 -0.13 -13.90
C PHE A 75 -8.42 0.07 -15.38
N GLY A 76 -8.30 1.34 -15.80
CA GLY A 76 -7.90 1.72 -17.16
C GLY A 76 -9.01 1.62 -18.21
N ARG A 77 -10.25 1.28 -17.83
CA ARG A 77 -11.38 1.34 -18.76
C ARG A 77 -11.92 2.77 -18.89
N PRO A 78 -12.37 3.20 -20.09
CA PRO A 78 -12.88 4.55 -20.31
C PRO A 78 -14.19 4.83 -19.57
N ASN A 79 -14.99 3.80 -19.30
CA ASN A 79 -16.31 3.92 -18.64
C ASN A 79 -16.25 3.58 -17.14
N ALA A 80 -15.09 3.83 -16.53
CA ALA A 80 -14.86 3.62 -15.11
C ALA A 80 -15.74 4.58 -14.28
N ILE A 81 -16.63 4.03 -13.44
CA ILE A 81 -17.45 4.83 -12.51
C ILE A 81 -16.80 4.78 -11.13
N LEU A 82 -16.48 5.96 -10.58
CA LEU A 82 -15.95 6.10 -9.24
C LEU A 82 -17.09 6.34 -8.26
N ARG A 83 -17.05 5.66 -7.11
CA ARG A 83 -18.00 5.90 -6.02
C ARG A 83 -17.24 6.14 -4.72
N HIS A 84 -17.81 7.00 -3.90
CA HIS A 84 -17.13 7.60 -2.77
C HIS A 84 -17.90 7.31 -1.48
N TYR A 85 -17.20 6.77 -0.49
CA TYR A 85 -17.77 6.37 0.78
C TYR A 85 -16.90 6.85 1.93
N VAL A 86 -17.53 7.14 3.05
CA VAL A 86 -16.87 7.33 4.34
C VAL A 86 -17.42 6.34 5.35
N PHE A 87 -16.53 5.74 6.13
CA PHE A 87 -16.85 4.86 7.24
C PHE A 87 -16.36 5.49 8.54
N THR A 88 -17.16 5.48 9.61
CA THR A 88 -16.67 5.89 10.92
C THR A 88 -15.67 4.87 11.48
N ALA A 89 -14.61 5.31 12.14
CA ALA A 89 -13.56 4.42 12.62
C ALA A 89 -13.99 3.57 13.83
N ASP A 90 -15.00 4.03 14.59
CA ASP A 90 -15.49 3.38 15.80
C ASP A 90 -16.41 2.18 15.53
N ARG A 91 -17.29 2.30 14.53
CA ARG A 91 -18.40 1.37 14.26
C ARG A 91 -18.57 1.03 12.78
N GLY A 92 -17.74 1.60 11.90
CA GLY A 92 -17.84 1.36 10.46
C GLY A 92 -19.14 1.86 9.85
N LYS A 93 -19.80 2.88 10.43
CA LYS A 93 -21.03 3.39 9.86
C LYS A 93 -20.72 4.04 8.51
N ARG A 94 -21.30 3.50 7.44
CA ARG A 94 -21.15 4.02 6.08
C ARG A 94 -21.97 5.30 5.87
N ARG A 95 -21.38 6.24 5.14
CA ARG A 95 -22.05 7.36 4.49
C ARG A 95 -21.55 7.48 3.06
N ASP A 96 -22.48 7.61 2.13
CA ASP A 96 -22.18 7.81 0.71
C ASP A 96 -21.87 9.28 0.44
N LEU A 97 -20.90 9.54 -0.44
CA LEU A 97 -20.48 10.87 -0.83
C LEU A 97 -20.68 11.08 -2.33
N GLN A 98 -20.94 12.33 -2.72
CA GLN A 98 -21.04 12.71 -4.13
C GLN A 98 -19.67 12.87 -4.80
N ALA A 99 -18.62 13.13 -4.02
CA ALA A 99 -17.26 13.36 -4.50
C ALA A 99 -16.21 12.94 -3.47
N GLU A 100 -14.97 12.79 -3.93
CA GLU A 100 -13.79 12.61 -3.09
C GLU A 100 -13.56 13.86 -2.20
N PRO A 101 -13.44 13.71 -0.87
CA PRO A 101 -13.06 14.83 0.00
C PRO A 101 -11.62 15.30 -0.25
N ASP A 102 -11.37 16.60 -0.10
CA ASP A 102 -10.03 17.19 -0.29
C ASP A 102 -8.94 16.50 0.54
N TRP A 103 -9.22 16.20 1.81
CA TRP A 103 -8.28 15.53 2.70
C TRP A 103 -7.93 14.11 2.23
N ALA A 104 -8.85 13.43 1.54
CA ALA A 104 -8.62 12.09 1.02
C ALA A 104 -7.68 12.15 -0.20
N ALA A 105 -7.86 13.15 -1.06
CA ALA A 105 -6.96 13.41 -2.20
C ALA A 105 -5.55 13.78 -1.73
N GLU A 106 -5.43 14.67 -0.73
CA GLU A 106 -4.14 15.04 -0.12
C GLU A 106 -3.44 13.85 0.53
N TYR A 107 -4.18 13.06 1.32
CA TYR A 107 -3.67 11.83 1.91
C TYR A 107 -3.16 10.87 0.84
N TRP A 108 -3.92 10.69 -0.24
CA TRP A 108 -3.56 9.75 -1.31
C TRP A 108 -2.30 10.18 -2.07
N LYS A 109 -2.12 11.48 -2.30
CA LYS A 109 -0.92 12.03 -2.93
C LYS A 109 0.35 11.63 -2.16
N THR A 110 0.29 11.67 -0.83
CA THR A 110 1.39 11.25 0.04
C THR A 110 1.54 9.73 0.07
N LYS A 111 0.47 9.01 0.38
CA LYS A 111 0.48 7.55 0.55
C LYS A 111 0.97 6.80 -0.69
N SER A 112 0.53 7.24 -1.87
CA SER A 112 0.73 6.53 -3.14
C SER A 112 1.94 7.05 -3.93
N GLY A 113 2.70 7.99 -3.38
CA GLY A 113 3.89 8.53 -4.03
C GLY A 113 4.92 7.45 -4.38
N ARG A 114 5.63 7.60 -5.50
CA ARG A 114 6.78 6.74 -5.83
C ARG A 114 7.95 6.96 -4.85
N THR A 115 7.96 8.11 -4.21
CA THR A 115 8.98 8.54 -3.26
C THR A 115 8.30 8.75 -1.91
N SER A 116 8.99 8.40 -0.82
CA SER A 116 8.48 8.63 0.53
C SER A 116 8.29 10.13 0.81
N PRO A 117 7.39 10.52 1.73
CA PRO A 117 7.15 11.93 2.03
C PRO A 117 8.31 12.63 2.76
N ASP A 118 9.38 11.92 3.09
CA ASP A 118 10.51 12.44 3.84
C ASP A 118 11.30 13.47 3.03
N ARG A 119 11.62 14.62 3.64
CA ARG A 119 12.46 15.66 3.00
C ARG A 119 13.92 15.22 2.85
N GLU A 120 14.43 14.47 3.81
CA GLU A 120 15.82 14.04 3.86
C GLU A 120 15.95 12.56 3.53
N ALA A 121 16.88 12.23 2.62
CA ALA A 121 17.14 10.87 2.16
C ALA A 121 15.85 10.05 1.87
N PRO A 122 14.95 10.59 1.00
CA PRO A 122 13.70 9.94 0.71
C PRO A 122 13.92 8.56 0.10
N LEU A 123 13.08 7.61 0.51
CA LEU A 123 13.07 6.27 -0.06
C LEU A 123 12.36 6.32 -1.41
N ARG A 124 12.87 5.56 -2.39
CA ARG A 124 12.33 5.55 -3.75
C ARG A 124 11.97 4.14 -4.17
N ILE A 125 10.76 3.99 -4.69
CA ILE A 125 10.28 2.75 -5.29
C ILE A 125 10.83 2.65 -6.72
N GLU A 126 11.50 1.53 -6.99
CA GLU A 126 11.96 1.11 -8.29
C GLU A 126 10.83 0.44 -9.06
N LEU A 127 10.75 0.70 -10.36
CA LEU A 127 9.75 0.10 -11.25
C LEU A 127 10.50 -0.79 -12.24
N LYS A 128 10.10 -2.06 -12.33
CA LYS A 128 10.64 -3.03 -13.28
C LYS A 128 9.49 -3.55 -14.15
N SER A 129 9.74 -3.72 -15.44
CA SER A 129 8.78 -4.35 -16.36
C SER A 129 9.48 -5.49 -17.09
N GLU A 130 8.85 -6.65 -17.17
CA GLU A 130 9.37 -7.81 -17.90
C GLU A 130 8.23 -8.57 -18.58
N SER A 131 8.55 -9.33 -19.63
CA SER A 131 7.60 -10.23 -20.28
C SER A 131 7.96 -11.67 -19.90
N ARG A 132 7.02 -12.39 -19.29
CA ARG A 132 7.18 -13.80 -18.90
C ARG A 132 6.37 -14.68 -19.84
N ARG A 133 6.98 -15.74 -20.37
CA ARG A 133 6.25 -16.82 -21.06
C ARG A 133 5.75 -17.78 -19.99
N GLU A 134 4.45 -17.78 -19.74
CA GLU A 134 3.82 -18.82 -18.93
C GLU A 134 3.41 -19.98 -19.82
N ARG A 135 3.92 -21.18 -19.48
CA ARG A 135 3.45 -22.42 -20.09
C ARG A 135 2.18 -22.81 -19.36
N THR A 136 1.02 -22.69 -20.02
CA THR A 136 -0.24 -23.20 -19.49
C THR A 136 -0.14 -24.71 -19.43
N THR A 137 0.23 -25.27 -18.27
CA THR A 137 0.29 -26.73 -18.06
C THR A 137 -1.09 -27.32 -17.79
N SER A 138 -2.17 -26.67 -18.22
CA SER A 138 -3.47 -27.33 -18.38
C SER A 138 -3.36 -28.33 -19.53
N LEU A 139 -2.62 -29.41 -19.30
CA LEU A 139 -2.84 -30.65 -20.02
C LEU A 139 -4.32 -30.98 -19.77
N PRO A 140 -5.17 -31.11 -20.81
CA PRO A 140 -6.50 -31.67 -20.64
C PRO A 140 -6.33 -33.08 -20.05
N MET A 141 -6.40 -33.18 -18.72
CA MET A 141 -6.38 -34.44 -18.02
C MET A 141 -7.77 -35.05 -18.19
N GLY A 142 -7.88 -35.99 -19.12
CA GLY A 142 -8.93 -36.98 -19.11
C GLY A 142 -9.97 -36.83 -20.21
N GLY A 143 -9.93 -37.77 -21.15
CA GLY A 143 -11.04 -38.71 -21.20
C GLY A 143 -11.91 -38.76 -22.46
N ASP A 144 -11.71 -37.90 -23.46
CA ASP A 144 -12.60 -37.88 -24.65
C ASP A 144 -11.92 -38.23 -25.98
N LEU A 145 -10.60 -38.47 -26.00
CA LEU A 145 -9.89 -38.97 -27.19
C LEU A 145 -9.92 -40.50 -27.33
N ALA A 146 -10.64 -41.21 -26.44
CA ALA A 146 -10.76 -42.67 -26.47
C ALA A 146 -12.06 -43.19 -27.13
N ARG A 147 -12.85 -42.33 -27.82
CA ARG A 147 -13.94 -42.79 -28.69
C ARG A 147 -13.56 -42.56 -30.15
N GLY A 148 -13.12 -43.65 -30.77
CA GLY A 148 -12.66 -43.72 -32.15
C GLY A 148 -13.66 -43.12 -33.15
N GLY A 149 -13.17 -42.17 -33.92
CA GLY A 149 -13.75 -41.71 -35.17
C GLY A 149 -12.59 -41.51 -36.15
N ILE A 150 -12.26 -42.57 -36.88
CA ILE A 150 -11.23 -42.55 -37.91
C ILE A 150 -11.80 -41.72 -39.06
N ASN A 151 -11.39 -40.45 -39.19
CA ASN A 151 -11.63 -39.66 -40.39
C ASN A 151 -10.46 -39.92 -41.36
N PRO A 152 -10.66 -40.65 -42.47
CA PRO A 152 -9.60 -40.85 -43.46
C PRO A 152 -9.52 -39.59 -44.32
N GLY A 153 -8.61 -38.68 -43.97
CA GLY A 153 -8.37 -37.49 -44.81
C GLY A 153 -7.47 -36.39 -44.24
N MET A 154 -7.00 -36.48 -43.00
CA MET A 154 -6.13 -35.44 -42.43
C MET A 154 -4.66 -35.83 -42.45
N SER A 155 -3.85 -34.95 -43.02
CA SER A 155 -2.40 -35.06 -43.20
C SER A 155 -1.67 -35.18 -41.85
N GLU A 156 -0.70 -36.10 -41.79
CA GLU A 156 0.12 -36.48 -40.62
C GLU A 156 0.97 -35.33 -40.03
N ASN A 157 1.02 -34.16 -40.67
CA ASN A 157 1.87 -33.04 -40.25
C ASN A 157 1.18 -31.99 -39.34
N ASP A 158 -0.12 -32.11 -39.05
CA ASP A 158 -0.88 -31.07 -38.33
C ASP A 158 -1.23 -31.42 -36.87
N GLN A 159 -0.75 -32.55 -36.34
CA GLN A 159 -1.12 -33.03 -34.99
C GLN A 159 -0.10 -32.78 -33.87
N LEU A 160 0.98 -32.03 -34.10
CA LEU A 160 1.99 -31.81 -33.07
C LEU A 160 2.17 -30.32 -32.72
N SER A 161 1.78 -30.01 -31.47
CA SER A 161 2.20 -28.88 -30.62
C SER A 161 1.57 -27.49 -30.83
N VAL A 162 0.31 -27.34 -30.40
CA VAL A 162 -0.21 -26.04 -29.92
C VAL A 162 -0.28 -26.06 -28.39
N VAL A 163 0.88 -26.11 -27.73
CA VAL A 163 1.00 -25.65 -26.33
C VAL A 163 1.16 -24.14 -26.43
N GLY A 164 0.05 -23.41 -26.39
CA GLY A 164 0.05 -21.95 -26.44
C GLY A 164 0.78 -21.38 -25.22
N ALA A 165 2.04 -20.99 -25.37
CA ALA A 165 2.74 -20.20 -24.36
C ALA A 165 2.15 -18.79 -24.37
N GLN A 166 1.49 -18.40 -23.28
CA GLN A 166 1.00 -17.04 -23.14
C GLN A 166 2.15 -16.14 -22.68
N VAL A 167 2.39 -15.04 -23.41
CA VAL A 167 3.30 -13.98 -22.97
C VAL A 167 2.51 -13.06 -22.05
N VAL A 168 2.90 -12.98 -20.78
CA VAL A 168 2.32 -12.11 -19.75
C VAL A 168 3.29 -10.96 -19.48
N GLY A 169 2.80 -9.72 -19.56
CA GLY A 169 3.55 -8.55 -19.11
C GLY A 169 3.46 -8.42 -17.59
N VAL A 170 4.59 -8.37 -16.91
CA VAL A 170 4.69 -8.25 -15.46
C VAL A 170 5.36 -6.94 -15.10
N HIS A 171 4.65 -6.08 -14.37
CA HIS A 171 5.17 -4.85 -13.80
C HIS A 171 5.35 -5.02 -12.30
N SER A 172 6.57 -4.80 -11.80
CA SER A 172 6.94 -4.93 -10.39
C SER A 172 7.35 -3.59 -9.81
N MET A 173 6.96 -3.37 -8.56
CA MET A 173 7.41 -2.27 -7.72
C MET A 173 8.34 -2.84 -6.65
N LEU A 174 9.56 -2.31 -6.58
CA LEU A 174 10.57 -2.79 -5.66
C LEU A 174 11.01 -1.67 -4.71
N LEU A 175 11.24 -2.02 -3.45
CA LEU A 175 11.93 -1.17 -2.49
C LEU A 175 13.00 -2.02 -1.80
N HIS A 176 14.25 -1.55 -1.79
CA HIS A 176 15.39 -2.33 -1.29
C HIS A 176 15.48 -3.75 -1.90
N GLY A 177 15.18 -3.88 -3.20
CA GLY A 177 15.15 -5.17 -3.91
C GLY A 177 13.97 -6.09 -3.56
N GLN A 178 13.11 -5.71 -2.62
CA GLN A 178 11.92 -6.45 -2.24
C GLN A 178 10.70 -6.00 -3.06
N THR A 179 10.00 -6.95 -3.67
CA THR A 179 8.73 -6.68 -4.35
C THR A 179 7.66 -6.25 -3.34
N ILE A 180 7.17 -5.02 -3.48
CA ILE A 180 6.08 -4.44 -2.69
C ILE A 180 4.76 -4.33 -3.49
N GLY A 181 4.80 -4.65 -4.78
CA GLY A 181 3.62 -4.82 -5.62
C GLY A 181 3.97 -5.40 -6.98
N GLN A 182 3.03 -6.15 -7.54
CA GLN A 182 3.15 -6.81 -8.84
C GLN A 182 1.83 -6.71 -9.59
N PHE A 183 1.90 -6.43 -10.88
CA PHE A 183 0.76 -6.23 -11.76
C PHE A 183 0.98 -7.02 -13.05
N GLU A 184 0.06 -7.93 -13.37
CA GLU A 184 0.15 -8.81 -14.51
C GLU A 184 -0.90 -8.40 -15.56
N ASN A 185 -0.43 -8.10 -16.78
CA ASN A 185 -1.26 -7.60 -17.89
C ASN A 185 -2.16 -6.42 -17.51
N THR A 186 -1.74 -5.63 -16.52
CA THR A 186 -2.50 -4.48 -16.02
C THR A 186 -1.56 -3.35 -15.65
N VAL A 187 -2.12 -2.16 -15.57
CA VAL A 187 -1.38 -0.95 -15.21
C VAL A 187 -0.98 -0.99 -13.74
N ILE A 188 0.17 -0.40 -13.42
CA ILE A 188 0.56 -0.15 -12.03
C ILE A 188 -0.44 0.82 -11.42
N VAL A 189 -1.04 0.44 -10.29
CA VAL A 189 -1.92 1.30 -9.50
C VAL A 189 -1.21 1.66 -8.19
N PRO A 190 -0.59 2.87 -8.11
CA PRO A 190 0.07 3.31 -6.89
C PRO A 190 -0.90 3.36 -5.71
N GLY A 191 -0.44 2.96 -4.52
CA GLY A 191 -1.25 2.92 -3.30
C GLY A 191 -2.15 1.69 -3.14
N LEU A 192 -2.28 0.84 -4.17
CA LEU A 192 -3.10 -0.38 -4.11
C LEU A 192 -2.44 -1.46 -3.22
N THR A 193 -1.16 -1.72 -3.43
CA THR A 193 -0.44 -2.79 -2.71
C THR A 193 0.43 -2.26 -1.58
N TYR A 194 0.59 -0.94 -1.47
CA TYR A 194 1.44 -0.31 -0.47
C TYR A 194 0.90 1.05 -0.02
N GLY A 195 1.48 1.59 1.05
CA GLY A 195 1.24 2.95 1.51
C GLY A 195 2.38 3.46 2.39
N TRP A 196 2.90 4.65 2.09
CA TRP A 196 3.85 5.34 2.95
C TRP A 196 3.21 5.74 4.27
N ALA A 197 3.99 5.62 5.35
CA ALA A 197 3.66 6.27 6.60
C ALA A 197 3.91 7.79 6.52
N PRO A 198 3.35 8.59 7.44
CA PRO A 198 3.65 10.01 7.62
C PRO A 198 5.14 10.38 7.55
N GLU A 199 5.39 11.62 7.13
CA GLU A 199 6.72 12.24 7.01
C GLU A 199 7.55 12.07 8.30
N GLY A 200 8.83 11.73 8.13
CA GLY A 200 9.79 11.59 9.22
C GLY A 200 9.92 10.16 9.75
N THR A 201 9.07 9.23 9.30
CA THR A 201 9.13 7.83 9.73
C THR A 201 9.97 6.95 8.85
N ARG A 202 10.01 7.24 7.54
CA ARG A 202 10.63 6.39 6.53
C ARG A 202 10.14 4.93 6.60
N LEU A 203 8.86 4.74 6.92
CA LEU A 203 8.18 3.43 6.94
C LEU A 203 7.25 3.29 5.73
N ILE A 204 7.14 2.06 5.23
CA ILE A 204 6.14 1.68 4.24
C ILE A 204 5.40 0.44 4.72
N ALA A 205 4.10 0.38 4.50
CA ALA A 205 3.32 -0.84 4.64
C ALA A 205 2.96 -1.38 3.26
N TYR A 206 3.03 -2.70 3.07
CA TYR A 206 2.68 -3.35 1.81
C TYR A 206 2.13 -4.76 2.00
N ALA A 207 1.32 -5.21 1.05
CA ALA A 207 0.85 -6.58 1.00
C ALA A 207 1.91 -7.47 0.33
N ALA A 208 2.47 -8.42 1.08
CA ALA A 208 3.46 -9.35 0.57
C ALA A 208 2.83 -10.28 -0.47
N GLN A 209 3.29 -10.22 -1.72
CA GLN A 209 2.64 -10.92 -2.85
C GLN A 209 2.50 -12.43 -2.66
N LYS A 210 3.48 -13.08 -2.01
CA LYS A 210 3.48 -14.55 -1.82
C LYS A 210 2.50 -15.02 -0.75
N THR A 211 2.34 -14.25 0.32
CA THR A 211 1.58 -14.68 1.51
C THR A 211 0.27 -13.91 1.67
N GLY A 212 0.14 -12.74 1.04
CA GLY A 212 -0.96 -11.80 1.25
C GLY A 212 -0.91 -11.08 2.60
N HIS A 213 0.08 -11.35 3.45
CA HIS A 213 0.20 -10.69 4.75
C HIS A 213 0.64 -9.24 4.60
N LEU A 214 0.14 -8.39 5.47
CA LEU A 214 0.56 -7.01 5.57
C LEU A 214 1.92 -6.95 6.27
N THR A 215 2.91 -6.37 5.60
CA THR A 215 4.27 -6.21 6.09
C THR A 215 4.63 -4.73 6.16
N VAL A 216 5.30 -4.32 7.23
CA VAL A 216 5.92 -3.01 7.37
C VAL A 216 7.42 -3.13 7.10
N MET A 217 7.99 -2.22 6.32
CA MET A 217 9.41 -2.12 6.04
C MET A 217 9.95 -0.76 6.43
N ASP A 218 11.15 -0.73 7.01
CA ASP A 218 11.88 0.48 7.36
C ASP A 218 12.94 0.89 6.31
N ALA A 219 13.58 2.04 6.55
CA ALA A 219 14.60 2.62 5.68
C ALA A 219 15.85 1.77 5.46
N THR A 220 16.04 0.71 6.25
CA THR A 220 17.17 -0.23 6.11
C THR A 220 16.77 -1.53 5.43
N GLY A 221 15.50 -1.67 5.05
CA GLY A 221 14.94 -2.92 4.54
C GLY A 221 14.58 -3.93 5.64
N GLY A 222 14.66 -3.53 6.92
CA GLY A 222 14.12 -4.29 8.04
C GLY A 222 12.63 -4.44 7.88
N ARG A 223 12.08 -5.63 8.18
CA ARG A 223 10.68 -5.97 7.93
C ARG A 223 10.01 -6.58 9.14
N LYS A 224 8.73 -6.25 9.33
CA LYS A 224 7.87 -6.86 10.35
C LYS A 224 6.48 -7.11 9.80
N GLU A 225 5.98 -8.33 9.99
CA GLU A 225 4.61 -8.67 9.63
C GLU A 225 3.61 -8.13 10.65
N VAL A 226 2.46 -7.65 10.17
CA VAL A 226 1.32 -7.27 11.02
C VAL A 226 0.54 -8.55 11.35
N PRO A 227 0.49 -9.00 12.62
CA PRO A 227 -0.13 -10.25 13.01
C PRO A 227 -1.61 -10.32 12.63
N GLY A 228 -2.06 -11.49 12.18
CA GLY A 228 -3.46 -11.73 11.84
C GLY A 228 -3.95 -11.03 10.57
N SER A 229 -3.07 -10.36 9.84
CA SER A 229 -3.37 -9.89 8.48
C SER A 229 -3.34 -11.06 7.50
N GLY A 230 -4.06 -10.98 6.40
CA GLY A 230 -4.03 -11.95 5.30
C GLY A 230 -4.80 -11.39 4.12
N HIS A 231 -4.43 -11.76 2.89
CA HIS A 231 -5.00 -11.19 1.66
C HIS A 231 -5.25 -9.67 1.72
N ALA A 232 -4.29 -8.95 2.30
CA ALA A 232 -4.40 -7.53 2.57
C ALA A 232 -4.23 -6.73 1.27
N VAL A 233 -4.95 -5.63 1.16
CA VAL A 233 -4.82 -4.62 0.10
C VAL A 233 -5.05 -3.23 0.69
N LEU A 234 -4.62 -2.21 -0.02
CA LEU A 234 -4.83 -0.79 0.29
C LEU A 234 -4.35 -0.36 1.69
N PRO A 235 -3.15 -0.74 2.17
CA PRO A 235 -2.72 -0.40 3.52
C PRO A 235 -2.62 1.11 3.75
N ALA A 236 -3.10 1.61 4.89
CA ALA A 236 -3.26 3.04 5.19
C ALA A 236 -2.85 3.34 6.64
N TRP A 237 -1.88 4.23 6.83
CA TRP A 237 -1.44 4.71 8.14
C TRP A 237 -2.34 5.85 8.65
N SER A 238 -2.63 5.88 9.94
CA SER A 238 -3.14 7.09 10.59
C SER A 238 -2.03 8.15 10.66
N GLN A 239 -2.43 9.43 10.72
CA GLN A 239 -1.47 10.55 10.75
C GLN A 239 -0.61 10.56 12.03
N ASP A 240 -1.18 10.07 13.14
CA ASP A 240 -0.53 9.97 14.44
C ASP A 240 0.38 8.74 14.58
N LEU A 241 0.48 7.89 13.54
CA LEU A 241 1.19 6.60 13.55
C LEU A 241 0.68 5.61 14.59
N GLY A 242 -0.44 5.89 15.25
CA GLY A 242 -1.03 5.03 16.27
C GLY A 242 -1.76 3.83 15.68
N HIS A 243 -2.06 3.84 14.39
CA HIS A 243 -2.86 2.81 13.72
C HIS A 243 -2.41 2.56 12.29
N ILE A 244 -2.61 1.31 11.87
CA ILE A 244 -2.56 0.91 10.47
C ILE A 244 -3.87 0.23 10.11
N ALA A 245 -4.44 0.61 8.97
CA ALA A 245 -5.66 0.05 8.42
C ALA A 245 -5.37 -0.63 7.07
N TRP A 246 -6.19 -1.60 6.70
CA TRP A 246 -6.15 -2.24 5.38
C TRP A 246 -7.51 -2.83 5.05
N LEU A 247 -7.73 -3.12 3.78
CA LEU A 247 -8.82 -4.00 3.38
C LEU A 247 -8.30 -5.43 3.30
N GLN A 248 -8.99 -6.36 3.92
CA GLN A 248 -8.69 -7.78 3.87
C GLN A 248 -9.74 -8.47 3.01
N ARG A 249 -9.31 -9.16 1.96
CA ARG A 249 -10.23 -9.92 1.11
C ARG A 249 -10.69 -11.17 1.85
N GLU A 250 -12.00 -11.30 2.07
CA GLU A 250 -12.62 -12.46 2.73
C GLU A 250 -13.24 -13.44 1.72
N GLY A 251 -13.34 -13.03 0.45
CA GLY A 251 -13.92 -13.81 -0.62
C GLY A 251 -13.89 -13.07 -1.96
N ARG A 252 -14.67 -13.52 -2.93
CA ARG A 252 -14.67 -12.89 -4.26
C ARG A 252 -15.18 -11.45 -4.23
N SER A 253 -16.28 -11.21 -3.51
CA SER A 253 -17.01 -9.93 -3.46
C SER A 253 -17.04 -9.28 -2.07
N ARG A 254 -16.26 -9.78 -1.10
CA ARG A 254 -16.27 -9.26 0.27
C ARG A 254 -14.90 -8.87 0.78
N TYR A 255 -14.85 -7.70 1.41
CA TYR A 255 -13.69 -7.18 2.12
C TYR A 255 -14.05 -6.83 3.56
N SER A 256 -13.11 -7.02 4.47
CA SER A 256 -13.17 -6.44 5.82
C SER A 256 -12.23 -5.25 5.90
N LEU A 257 -12.73 -4.09 6.32
CA LEU A 257 -11.87 -2.98 6.76
C LEU A 257 -11.31 -3.31 8.14
N ARG A 258 -10.01 -3.62 8.18
CA ARG A 258 -9.29 -4.02 9.39
C ARG A 258 -8.41 -2.88 9.88
N VAL A 259 -8.24 -2.79 11.20
CA VAL A 259 -7.35 -1.83 11.87
C VAL A 259 -6.54 -2.55 12.93
N SER A 260 -5.25 -2.25 13.01
CA SER A 260 -4.38 -2.65 14.12
C SER A 260 -3.77 -1.41 14.76
N ARG A 261 -3.69 -1.39 16.08
CA ARG A 261 -2.99 -0.36 16.83
C ARG A 261 -1.49 -0.61 16.75
N VAL A 262 -0.72 0.45 16.52
CA VAL A 262 0.73 0.45 16.44
C VAL A 262 1.28 1.16 17.68
N ARG A 263 2.32 0.58 18.28
CA ARG A 263 3.06 1.18 19.40
C ARG A 263 4.55 0.96 19.19
N LEU A 264 5.37 1.89 19.65
CA LEU A 264 6.81 1.67 19.76
C LEU A 264 7.11 0.83 21.00
N VAL A 265 7.96 -0.17 20.84
CA VAL A 265 8.57 -0.94 21.92
C VAL A 265 10.04 -0.55 21.97
N ASN A 266 10.46 -0.01 23.12
CA ASN A 266 11.85 0.30 23.42
C ASN A 266 12.58 -0.95 23.92
#